data_AF-A0A2M7NVG4-F1
#
_entry.id   AF-A0A2M7NVG4-F1
#
_cell.length_a   1.000
_cell.length_b   1.000
_cell.length_c   1.000
_cell.angle_alpha   90.00
_cell.angle_beta   90.00
_cell.angle_gamma   90.00
#
_symmetry.space_group_name_H-M   'P 1'
#
loop_
_entity.id
_entity.type
_entity.pdbx_description
1 polymer ?
#
loop_
_entity_poly.entity_id
_entity_poly.type
_entity_poly.pdbx_seq_one_letter_code
_entity_poly.pdbx_strand_id
1 'polypeptide(L)'
;MNQAPKKFKEFYLENLLAFLWNQWSDLGVAGYGSGQESYSIDPEALLLLSCVIARYDSRLFDEIINWLDTNGHLINVQRLKKILNSHDFSGTNVLSAIAAFMARGNQFRKWNGLSRPFRGEAPENLFFLKDGSPMKQFATPDPLFLKQGYLRGKVELRKNLSPIKTGSNNCLILKLRFLFGINARSEIILYLLKKGRSHPGKIAKGTYYSPKTVQDTLIELERSGAVGITRTGREKYYWLDNEKWAEFLMLKGESKGWINWPLFFCALEKLWLKLEKKSFENLDSEMQASELRELMSRIRPQIEEAGFFGVLSDDKLYLGESYLEIFESDIKKLMDLLK
;
A
#
# COMPACT_ATOMS: atom_id res chain seq x y z
N MET A 1 28.79 9.53 17.78
CA MET A 1 27.45 9.23 17.22
C MET A 1 27.59 8.04 16.27
N ASN A 2 26.93 6.92 16.57
CA ASN A 2 26.94 5.75 15.68
C ASN A 2 26.31 6.12 14.33
N GLN A 3 27.09 5.99 13.24
CA GLN A 3 26.63 6.30 11.88
C GLN A 3 25.74 5.21 11.28
N ALA A 4 25.73 4.00 11.84
CA ALA A 4 25.02 2.84 11.29
C ALA A 4 23.48 3.01 11.27
N PRO A 5 22.80 3.46 12.35
CA PRO A 5 21.35 3.62 12.36
C PRO A 5 20.86 4.68 11.36
N LYS A 6 21.61 5.78 11.21
CA LYS A 6 21.30 6.83 10.25
C LYS A 6 21.43 6.34 8.81
N LYS A 7 22.52 5.63 8.49
CA LYS A 7 22.71 5.01 7.17
C LYS A 7 21.62 3.99 6.85
N PHE A 8 21.21 3.19 7.83
CA PHE A 8 20.13 2.23 7.64
C PHE A 8 18.77 2.89 7.43
N LYS A 9 18.46 3.96 8.20
CA LYS A 9 17.25 4.78 8.00
C LYS A 9 17.17 5.35 6.57
N GLU A 10 18.27 5.92 6.09
CA GLU A 10 18.38 6.45 4.72
C GLU A 10 18.20 5.34 3.69
N PHE A 11 18.88 4.20 3.85
CA PHE A 11 18.72 3.02 3.00
C PHE A 11 17.26 2.56 2.93
N TYR A 12 16.58 2.47 4.08
CA TYR A 12 15.20 2.00 4.15
C TYR A 12 14.24 2.97 3.45
N LEU A 13 14.38 4.27 3.70
CA LEU A 13 13.59 5.31 3.02
C LEU A 13 13.77 5.26 1.50
N GLU A 14 15.02 5.15 1.03
CA GLU A 14 15.32 5.12 -0.39
C GLU A 14 14.72 3.90 -1.09
N ASN A 15 14.76 2.72 -0.45
CA ASN A 15 14.12 1.52 -1.00
C ASN A 15 12.59 1.64 -1.01
N LEU A 16 11.96 2.23 0.02
CA LEU A 16 10.52 2.47 0.01
C LEU A 16 10.10 3.48 -1.07
N LEU A 17 10.87 4.56 -1.26
CA LEU A 17 10.64 5.53 -2.32
C LEU A 17 10.81 4.92 -3.71
N ALA A 18 11.88 4.15 -3.92
CA ALA A 18 12.12 3.43 -5.17
C ALA A 18 10.98 2.43 -5.47
N PHE A 19 10.54 1.69 -4.46
CA PHE A 19 9.39 0.80 -4.57
C PHE A 19 8.13 1.56 -4.98
N LEU A 20 7.78 2.65 -4.29
CA LEU A 20 6.61 3.46 -4.65
C LEU A 20 6.70 4.00 -6.08
N TRP A 21 7.86 4.54 -6.48
CA TRP A 21 8.08 5.00 -7.85
C TRP A 21 7.85 3.88 -8.87
N ASN A 22 8.36 2.68 -8.62
CA ASN A 22 8.17 1.52 -9.50
C ASN A 22 6.69 1.13 -9.60
N GLN A 23 6.00 0.98 -8.48
CA GLN A 23 4.59 0.58 -8.45
C GLN A 23 3.70 1.63 -9.14
N TRP A 24 3.88 2.92 -8.84
CA TRP A 24 3.12 3.98 -9.48
C TRP A 24 3.43 4.11 -10.98
N SER A 25 4.69 3.87 -11.38
CA SER A 25 5.08 3.84 -12.80
C SER A 25 4.39 2.73 -13.58
N ASP A 26 4.19 1.56 -12.96
CA ASP A 26 3.41 0.48 -13.57
C ASP A 26 1.93 0.84 -13.71
N LEU A 27 1.39 1.63 -12.78
CA LEU A 27 0.05 2.20 -12.90
C LEU A 27 -0.03 3.36 -13.91
N GLY A 28 1.06 3.76 -14.57
CA GLY A 28 1.06 4.78 -15.62
C GLY A 28 1.57 6.17 -15.20
N VAL A 29 2.15 6.32 -14.01
CA VAL A 29 2.95 7.52 -13.70
C VAL A 29 4.21 7.55 -14.56
N ALA A 30 4.60 8.73 -15.04
CA ALA A 30 5.83 8.88 -15.81
C ALA A 30 7.07 8.74 -14.89
N GLY A 31 7.76 7.61 -14.96
CA GLY A 31 8.92 7.30 -14.10
C GLY A 31 9.78 6.15 -14.60
N TYR A 32 10.83 5.83 -13.85
CA TYR A 32 11.83 4.80 -14.17
C TYR A 32 11.40 3.41 -13.68
N GLY A 33 10.23 2.93 -14.13
CA GLY A 33 9.78 1.58 -13.79
C GLY A 33 10.34 0.54 -14.75
N SER A 34 11.27 -0.31 -14.29
CA SER A 34 11.58 -1.59 -14.94
C SER A 34 10.38 -2.50 -14.73
N GLY A 35 9.60 -2.78 -15.79
CA GLY A 35 8.38 -3.60 -15.70
C GLY A 35 8.65 -5.08 -15.40
N GLN A 36 9.41 -5.39 -14.36
CA GLN A 36 9.59 -6.74 -13.85
C GLN A 36 8.33 -7.14 -13.08
N GLU A 37 7.72 -8.23 -13.52
CA GLU A 37 6.52 -8.77 -12.92
C GLU A 37 6.86 -9.41 -11.58
N SER A 38 6.23 -8.92 -10.51
CA SER A 38 6.47 -9.48 -9.18
C SER A 38 5.18 -9.69 -8.43
N TYR A 39 4.22 -8.78 -8.39
CA TYR A 39 2.97 -9.00 -7.65
C TYR A 39 1.88 -8.05 -8.15
N SER A 40 0.61 -8.45 -8.03
CA SER A 40 -0.50 -7.54 -8.37
C SER A 40 -0.56 -6.38 -7.39
N ILE A 41 -0.60 -5.16 -7.91
CA ILE A 41 -0.62 -3.91 -7.15
C ILE A 41 -1.98 -3.75 -6.48
N ASP A 42 -1.98 -3.35 -5.20
CA ASP A 42 -3.17 -2.87 -4.50
C ASP A 42 -3.14 -1.33 -4.45
N PRO A 43 -3.94 -0.63 -5.27
CA PRO A 43 -3.86 0.82 -5.38
C PRO A 43 -4.36 1.54 -4.12
N GLU A 44 -5.26 0.94 -3.33
CA GLU A 44 -5.69 1.52 -2.05
C GLU A 44 -4.57 1.44 -1.02
N ALA A 45 -3.95 0.26 -0.87
CA ALA A 45 -2.84 0.08 0.05
C ALA A 45 -1.63 0.95 -0.35
N LEU A 46 -1.32 1.00 -1.65
CA LEU A 46 -0.22 1.79 -2.18
C LEU A 46 -0.40 3.28 -1.89
N LEU A 47 -1.63 3.79 -2.06
CA LEU A 47 -1.96 5.17 -1.71
C LEU A 47 -1.78 5.45 -0.22
N LEU A 48 -2.16 4.53 0.67
CA LEU A 48 -1.98 4.69 2.12
C LEU A 48 -0.51 4.76 2.51
N LEU A 49 0.34 3.87 1.99
CA LEU A 49 1.78 3.94 2.23
C LEU A 49 2.37 5.25 1.67
N SER A 50 1.89 5.67 0.51
CA SER A 50 2.33 6.92 -0.14
C SER A 50 2.01 8.16 0.70
N CYS A 51 0.89 8.16 1.45
CA CYS A 51 0.54 9.26 2.35
C CYS A 51 1.59 9.53 3.44
N VAL A 52 2.49 8.57 3.69
CA VAL A 52 3.57 8.68 4.67
C VAL A 52 4.90 8.88 3.95
N ILE A 53 5.26 7.96 3.07
CA ILE A 53 6.60 7.90 2.49
C ILE A 53 6.79 8.96 1.40
N ALA A 54 5.76 9.27 0.59
CA ALA A 54 5.90 10.29 -0.45
C ALA A 54 6.01 11.72 0.11
N ARG A 55 5.89 11.92 1.43
CA ARG A 55 6.24 13.20 2.08
C ARG A 55 7.74 13.51 1.97
N TYR A 56 8.58 12.51 1.69
CA TYR A 56 10.02 12.66 1.49
C TYR A 56 10.42 12.83 0.02
N ASP A 57 9.46 12.84 -0.90
CA ASP A 57 9.65 13.10 -2.33
C ASP A 57 8.43 13.83 -2.89
N SER A 58 8.52 15.16 -2.94
CA SER A 58 7.43 16.03 -3.41
C SER A 58 7.06 15.77 -4.87
N ARG A 59 8.02 15.32 -5.70
CA ARG A 59 7.75 14.97 -7.10
C ARG A 59 6.89 13.71 -7.17
N LEU A 60 7.23 12.67 -6.42
CA LEU A 60 6.41 11.45 -6.35
C LEU A 60 4.99 11.79 -5.88
N PHE A 61 4.87 12.60 -4.82
CA PHE A 61 3.56 13.01 -4.30
C PHE A 61 2.72 13.72 -5.37
N ASP A 62 3.31 14.68 -6.08
CA ASP A 62 2.61 15.43 -7.14
C ASP A 62 2.21 14.52 -8.31
N GLU A 63 3.04 13.55 -8.69
CA GLU A 63 2.68 12.58 -9.72
C GLU A 63 1.54 11.64 -9.28
N ILE A 64 1.48 11.27 -8.00
CA ILE A 64 0.34 10.51 -7.46
C ILE A 64 -0.95 11.34 -7.54
N ILE A 65 -0.88 12.64 -7.22
CA ILE A 65 -2.03 13.54 -7.35
C ILE A 65 -2.46 13.67 -8.83
N ASN A 66 -1.52 13.82 -9.76
CA ASN A 66 -1.81 13.84 -11.20
C ASN A 66 -2.51 12.54 -11.65
N TRP A 67 -1.99 11.40 -11.19
CA TRP A 67 -2.60 10.10 -11.49
C TRP A 67 -4.01 9.99 -10.94
N LEU A 68 -4.23 10.40 -9.69
CA LEU A 68 -5.56 10.40 -9.06
C LEU A 68 -6.52 11.36 -9.77
N ASP A 69 -6.06 12.49 -10.29
CA ASP A 69 -6.92 13.42 -11.04
C ASP A 69 -7.54 12.78 -12.29
N THR A 70 -6.79 11.89 -12.94
CA THR A 70 -7.25 11.16 -14.13
C THR A 70 -7.95 9.85 -13.76
N ASN A 71 -7.36 9.08 -12.85
CA ASN A 71 -7.71 7.69 -12.57
C ASN A 71 -8.35 7.49 -11.19
N GLY A 72 -8.64 8.55 -10.44
CA GLY A 72 -9.22 8.49 -9.09
C GLY A 72 -10.63 7.87 -9.05
N HIS A 73 -11.29 7.76 -10.21
CA HIS A 73 -12.49 6.95 -10.34
C HIS A 73 -12.19 5.47 -10.05
N LEU A 74 -10.99 4.94 -10.34
CA LEU A 74 -10.60 3.54 -10.12
C LEU A 74 -10.32 3.17 -8.67
N ILE A 75 -10.15 4.14 -7.77
CA ILE A 75 -9.96 3.87 -6.34
C ILE A 75 -11.28 3.47 -5.68
N ASN A 76 -11.28 2.34 -5.00
CA ASN A 76 -12.41 1.87 -4.20
C ASN A 76 -12.41 2.54 -2.83
N VAL A 77 -13.09 3.68 -2.73
CA VAL A 77 -13.14 4.48 -1.48
C VAL A 77 -13.75 3.71 -0.30
N GLN A 78 -14.69 2.79 -0.54
CA GLN A 78 -15.28 1.99 0.54
C GLN A 78 -14.26 0.99 1.10
N ARG A 79 -13.55 0.29 0.21
CA ARG A 79 -12.47 -0.62 0.59
C ARG A 79 -11.33 0.12 1.28
N LEU A 80 -10.93 1.28 0.75
CA LEU A 80 -9.92 2.16 1.35
C LEU A 80 -10.28 2.54 2.80
N LYS A 81 -11.53 2.94 3.05
CA LYS A 81 -12.04 3.20 4.41
C LYS A 81 -11.97 1.95 5.29
N LYS A 82 -12.32 0.78 4.75
CA LYS A 82 -12.29 -0.46 5.52
C LYS A 82 -10.87 -0.83 5.93
N ILE A 83 -9.90 -0.65 5.02
CA ILE A 83 -8.47 -0.83 5.30
C ILE A 83 -8.03 0.09 6.43
N LEU A 84 -8.31 1.39 6.33
CA LEU A 84 -7.99 2.38 7.36
C LEU A 84 -8.61 2.07 8.73
N ASN A 85 -9.81 1.50 8.75
CA ASN A 85 -10.46 1.13 10.01
C ASN A 85 -9.95 -0.20 10.56
N SER A 86 -9.27 -1.00 9.75
CA SER A 86 -8.71 -2.29 10.14
C SER A 86 -7.25 -2.22 10.55
N HIS A 87 -6.53 -1.18 10.11
CA HIS A 87 -5.10 -1.00 10.31
C HIS A 87 -4.79 0.44 10.70
N ASP A 88 -3.84 0.61 11.61
CA ASP A 88 -3.48 1.92 12.17
C ASP A 88 -2.48 2.67 11.28
N PHE A 89 -2.92 3.08 10.09
CA PHE A 89 -2.11 3.90 9.19
C PHE A 89 -2.04 5.35 9.67
N SER A 90 -0.83 5.87 9.86
CA SER A 90 -0.55 7.24 10.31
C SER A 90 -0.80 8.28 9.21
N GLY A 91 -0.78 7.89 7.93
CA GLY A 91 -1.05 8.75 6.79
C GLY A 91 -2.50 9.27 6.64
N THR A 92 -3.39 9.02 7.62
CA THR A 92 -4.82 9.35 7.53
C THR A 92 -5.11 10.84 7.30
N ASN A 93 -4.35 11.74 7.94
CA ASN A 93 -4.55 13.19 7.78
C ASN A 93 -4.08 13.67 6.39
N VAL A 94 -2.97 13.13 5.88
CA VAL A 94 -2.52 13.41 4.52
C VAL A 94 -3.55 12.90 3.51
N LEU A 95 -4.08 11.68 3.69
CA LEU A 95 -5.17 11.18 2.84
C LEU A 95 -6.41 12.09 2.89
N SER A 96 -6.75 12.64 4.05
CA SER A 96 -7.84 13.61 4.19
C SER A 96 -7.61 14.86 3.32
N ALA A 97 -6.38 15.36 3.27
CA ALA A 97 -5.99 16.47 2.41
C ALA A 97 -6.10 16.11 0.92
N ILE A 98 -5.59 14.93 0.54
CA ILE A 98 -5.74 14.39 -0.83
C ILE A 98 -7.23 14.27 -1.17
N ALA A 99 -8.05 13.71 -0.28
CA ALA A 99 -9.48 13.53 -0.51
C ALA A 99 -10.22 14.85 -0.69
N ALA A 100 -9.88 15.88 0.09
CA ALA A 100 -10.41 17.23 -0.08
C ALA A 100 -10.04 17.81 -1.47
N PHE A 101 -8.80 17.60 -1.89
CA PHE A 101 -8.33 17.99 -3.23
C PHE A 101 -9.07 17.24 -4.34
N MET A 102 -9.25 15.92 -4.20
CA MET A 102 -9.94 15.07 -5.17
C MET A 102 -11.44 15.39 -5.31
N ALA A 103 -12.07 15.86 -4.23
CA ALA A 103 -13.48 16.21 -4.24
C ALA A 103 -13.78 17.60 -4.84
N ARG A 104 -12.75 18.37 -5.24
CA ARG A 104 -12.93 19.69 -5.84
C ARG A 104 -13.76 19.61 -7.13
N GLY A 105 -14.57 20.64 -7.39
CA GLY A 105 -15.33 20.75 -8.65
C GLY A 105 -16.31 19.62 -8.94
N ASN A 106 -16.75 18.85 -7.93
CA ASN A 106 -17.63 17.68 -8.06
C ASN A 106 -17.08 16.47 -8.84
N GLN A 107 -15.84 16.49 -9.30
CA GLN A 107 -15.28 15.45 -10.17
C GLN A 107 -15.29 14.06 -9.51
N PHE A 108 -14.91 13.99 -8.23
CA PHE A 108 -14.91 12.74 -7.47
C PHE A 108 -15.61 12.86 -6.11
N ARG A 109 -16.90 13.22 -6.10
CA ARG A 109 -17.72 13.38 -4.86
C ARG A 109 -17.59 12.24 -3.84
N LYS A 110 -17.36 11.00 -4.29
CA LYS A 110 -17.16 9.84 -3.39
C LYS A 110 -16.02 10.02 -2.39
N TRP A 111 -15.03 10.86 -2.70
CA TRP A 111 -13.88 11.14 -1.82
C TRP A 111 -14.24 12.06 -0.66
N ASN A 112 -15.36 12.80 -0.70
CA ASN A 112 -15.79 13.67 0.41
C ASN A 112 -15.86 12.92 1.74
N GLY A 113 -16.30 11.65 1.71
CA GLY A 113 -16.40 10.85 2.92
C GLY A 113 -15.07 10.44 3.55
N LEU A 114 -13.92 10.73 2.90
CA LEU A 114 -12.58 10.55 3.47
C LEU A 114 -12.00 11.85 4.02
N SER A 115 -12.51 13.01 3.57
CA SER A 115 -12.09 14.30 4.09
C SER A 115 -12.65 14.50 5.50
N ARG A 116 -11.77 14.94 6.40
CA ARG A 116 -12.05 15.30 7.78
C ARG A 116 -11.62 16.75 8.00
N PRO A 117 -12.31 17.50 8.87
CA PRO A 117 -11.84 18.83 9.23
C PRO A 117 -10.52 18.72 10.02
N PHE A 118 -9.58 19.62 9.71
CA PHE A 118 -8.38 19.77 10.52
C PHE A 118 -8.74 20.23 11.94
N ARG A 119 -8.11 19.63 12.95
CA ARG A 119 -8.33 19.93 14.38
C ARG A 119 -7.05 20.31 15.12
N GLY A 120 -5.94 20.47 14.42
CA GLY A 120 -4.67 20.87 15.04
C GLY A 120 -4.60 22.38 15.26
N GLU A 121 -3.61 22.80 16.06
CA GLU A 121 -3.40 24.20 16.41
C GLU A 121 -2.75 25.00 15.29
N ALA A 122 -1.78 24.39 14.58
CA ALA A 122 -1.04 25.03 13.51
C ALA A 122 -0.80 24.08 12.33
N PRO A 123 -0.79 24.58 11.08
CA PRO A 123 -0.42 23.79 9.92
C PRO A 123 1.02 23.24 10.01
N GLU A 124 1.23 21.99 9.59
CA GLU A 124 2.55 21.36 9.48
C GLU A 124 3.08 21.37 8.04
N ASN A 125 4.39 21.25 7.86
CA ASN A 125 4.96 21.04 6.52
C ASN A 125 4.52 19.68 5.97
N LEU A 126 4.02 19.68 4.73
CA LEU A 126 3.67 18.42 4.07
C LEU A 126 4.93 17.61 3.73
N PHE A 127 5.99 18.30 3.30
CA PHE A 127 7.21 17.69 2.76
C PHE A 127 8.41 17.85 3.69
N PHE A 128 9.26 16.82 3.70
CA PHE A 128 10.50 16.77 4.46
C PHE A 128 11.68 16.42 3.57
N LEU A 129 12.87 16.83 3.98
CA LEU A 129 14.13 16.32 3.45
C LEU A 129 14.39 14.92 4.02
N LYS A 130 15.31 14.16 3.39
CA LYS A 130 15.66 12.79 3.81
C LYS A 130 16.19 12.70 5.25
N ASP A 131 16.73 13.80 5.78
CA ASP A 131 17.20 13.89 7.16
C ASP A 131 16.06 14.14 8.18
N GLY A 132 14.81 14.25 7.71
CA GLY A 132 13.62 14.52 8.52
C GLY A 132 13.37 16.00 8.79
N SER A 133 14.20 16.91 8.30
CA SER A 133 13.96 18.35 8.44
C SER A 133 12.85 18.83 7.49
N PRO A 134 12.00 19.78 7.91
CA PRO A 134 10.93 20.28 7.06
C PRO A 134 11.49 21.00 5.83
N MET A 135 10.91 20.71 4.66
CA MET A 135 11.27 21.40 3.42
C MET A 135 10.82 22.85 3.49
N LYS A 136 11.71 23.80 3.18
CA LYS A 136 11.38 25.23 3.18
C LYS A 136 10.30 25.52 2.14
N GLN A 137 9.29 26.29 2.54
CA GLN A 137 8.22 26.71 1.65
C GLN A 137 8.60 28.04 0.96
N PHE A 138 8.65 28.04 -0.37
CA PHE A 138 8.98 29.23 -1.17
C PHE A 138 7.78 29.81 -1.93
N ALA A 139 6.62 29.14 -1.90
CA ALA A 139 5.44 29.50 -2.69
C ALA A 139 4.20 29.70 -1.82
N THR A 140 3.21 30.44 -2.34
CA THR A 140 1.90 30.60 -1.69
C THR A 140 1.27 29.24 -1.37
N PRO A 141 0.79 29.02 -0.14
CA PRO A 141 0.19 27.75 0.24
C PRO A 141 -1.01 27.37 -0.63
N ASP A 142 -1.16 26.08 -0.91
CA ASP A 142 -2.38 25.54 -1.52
C ASP A 142 -3.56 25.67 -0.52
N PRO A 143 -4.67 26.31 -0.89
CA PRO A 143 -5.75 26.59 0.04
C PRO A 143 -6.49 25.33 0.53
N LEU A 144 -6.55 24.26 -0.28
CA LEU A 144 -7.23 23.02 0.11
C LEU A 144 -6.38 22.23 1.10
N PHE A 145 -5.07 22.14 0.87
CA PHE A 145 -4.15 21.52 1.82
C PHE A 145 -4.01 22.34 3.10
N LEU A 146 -3.97 23.68 3.01
CA LEU A 146 -3.90 24.56 4.17
C LEU A 146 -5.11 24.36 5.09
N LYS A 147 -6.33 24.28 4.53
CA LYS A 147 -7.56 23.97 5.28
C LYS A 147 -7.51 22.60 5.98
N GLN A 148 -6.66 21.71 5.49
CA GLN A 148 -6.44 20.36 6.00
C GLN A 148 -5.22 20.29 6.92
N GLY A 149 -4.61 21.43 7.28
CA GLY A 149 -3.49 21.53 8.20
C GLY A 149 -2.12 21.33 7.57
N TYR A 150 -1.99 21.45 6.25
CA TYR A 150 -0.75 21.18 5.53
C TYR A 150 -0.23 22.39 4.76
N LEU A 151 1.05 22.68 4.95
CA LEU A 151 1.83 23.66 4.20
C LEU A 151 2.49 22.96 3.00
N ARG A 152 2.02 23.29 1.80
CA ARG A 152 2.65 22.98 0.51
C ARG A 152 2.38 24.11 -0.49
N GLY A 153 3.20 24.28 -1.52
CA GLY A 153 2.91 25.21 -2.64
C GLY A 153 1.64 24.80 -3.40
N LYS A 154 1.13 25.54 -4.37
CA LYS A 154 -0.08 25.10 -5.13
C LYS A 154 0.15 23.77 -5.85
N VAL A 155 -0.89 22.94 -5.96
CA VAL A 155 -0.84 21.72 -6.79
C VAL A 155 -0.89 22.12 -8.27
N GLU A 156 0.09 21.68 -9.04
CA GLU A 156 0.14 21.87 -10.50
C GLU A 156 -0.16 20.56 -11.21
N LEU A 157 -1.32 20.50 -11.88
CA LEU A 157 -1.74 19.30 -12.57
C LEU A 157 -1.07 19.19 -13.93
N ARG A 158 -0.27 18.14 -14.13
CA ARG A 158 0.39 17.85 -15.40
C ARG A 158 -0.34 16.70 -16.09
N LYS A 159 -0.66 16.86 -17.38
CA LYS A 159 -1.41 15.85 -18.16
C LYS A 159 -0.51 14.80 -18.83
N ASN A 160 0.71 14.61 -18.32
CA ASN A 160 1.69 13.70 -18.89
C ASN A 160 1.68 12.36 -18.16
N LEU A 161 0.59 11.60 -18.32
CA LEU A 161 0.48 10.24 -17.81
C LEU A 161 0.67 9.22 -18.94
N SER A 162 1.33 8.12 -18.63
CA SER A 162 1.35 6.95 -19.49
C SER A 162 0.06 6.16 -19.32
N PRO A 163 -0.40 5.41 -20.33
CA PRO A 163 -1.49 4.47 -20.16
C PRO A 163 -1.18 3.42 -19.07
N ILE A 164 -2.20 3.05 -18.28
CA ILE A 164 -2.09 1.92 -17.34
C ILE A 164 -1.74 0.66 -18.13
N LYS A 165 -0.72 -0.08 -17.71
CA LYS A 165 -0.25 -1.31 -18.37
C LYS A 165 -1.19 -2.51 -18.10
N THR A 166 -2.43 -2.46 -18.55
CA THR A 166 -3.46 -3.50 -18.32
C THR A 166 -3.14 -4.88 -18.92
N GLY A 167 -2.07 -5.00 -19.71
CA GLY A 167 -1.51 -6.29 -20.15
C GLY A 167 -0.63 -6.99 -19.11
N SER A 168 -0.16 -6.29 -18.07
CA SER A 168 0.71 -6.86 -17.04
C SER A 168 -0.08 -7.44 -15.87
N ASN A 169 0.47 -8.50 -15.25
CA ASN A 169 -0.02 -9.07 -14.00
C ASN A 169 -0.05 -8.07 -12.83
N ASN A 170 0.83 -7.06 -12.84
CA ASN A 170 0.90 -6.04 -11.79
C ASN A 170 -0.39 -5.20 -11.76
N CYS A 171 -0.94 -4.86 -12.92
CA CYS A 171 -2.13 -4.00 -13.05
C CYS A 171 -3.46 -4.75 -13.05
N LEU A 172 -3.47 -6.03 -12.69
CA LEU A 172 -4.63 -6.91 -12.87
C LEU A 172 -5.89 -6.40 -12.15
N ILE A 173 -5.78 -5.81 -10.94
CA ILE A 173 -6.95 -5.26 -10.26
C ILE A 173 -7.60 -4.12 -11.05
N LEU A 174 -6.80 -3.27 -11.70
CA LEU A 174 -7.33 -2.17 -12.50
C LEU A 174 -7.98 -2.70 -13.78
N LYS A 175 -7.38 -3.72 -14.42
CA LYS A 175 -8.01 -4.42 -15.56
C LYS A 175 -9.37 -4.99 -15.18
N LEU A 176 -9.46 -5.68 -14.04
CA LEU A 176 -10.71 -6.23 -13.54
C LEU A 176 -11.73 -5.13 -13.25
N ARG A 177 -11.30 -3.99 -12.69
CA ARG A 177 -12.18 -2.84 -12.47
C ARG A 177 -12.65 -2.17 -13.76
N PHE A 178 -11.85 -2.17 -14.83
CA PHE A 178 -12.29 -1.72 -16.15
C PHE A 178 -13.34 -2.67 -16.76
N LEU A 179 -13.19 -3.98 -16.56
CA LEU A 179 -14.11 -4.99 -17.12
C LEU A 179 -15.42 -5.11 -16.32
N PHE A 180 -15.33 -5.17 -15.00
CA PHE A 180 -16.45 -5.53 -14.12
C PHE A 180 -16.93 -4.38 -13.24
N GLY A 181 -16.24 -3.23 -13.29
CA GLY A 181 -16.48 -2.11 -12.38
C GLY A 181 -15.83 -2.28 -11.01
N ILE A 182 -16.05 -1.28 -10.17
CA ILE A 182 -15.44 -1.17 -8.83
C ILE A 182 -16.40 -1.76 -7.82
N ASN A 183 -16.28 -3.05 -7.59
CA ASN A 183 -17.13 -3.82 -6.70
C ASN A 183 -16.43 -5.11 -6.29
N ALA A 184 -17.01 -5.82 -5.33
CA ALA A 184 -16.45 -7.02 -4.73
C ALA A 184 -16.07 -8.13 -5.74
N ARG A 185 -16.71 -8.21 -6.92
CA ARG A 185 -16.35 -9.22 -7.93
C ARG A 185 -14.90 -9.07 -8.37
N SER A 186 -14.46 -7.85 -8.62
CA SER A 186 -13.09 -7.57 -9.08
C SER A 186 -12.05 -8.01 -8.04
N GLU A 187 -12.26 -7.72 -6.75
CA GLU A 187 -11.32 -8.16 -5.71
C GLU A 187 -11.41 -9.65 -5.40
N ILE A 188 -12.62 -10.25 -5.43
CA ILE A 188 -12.81 -11.69 -5.22
C ILE A 188 -12.15 -12.50 -6.34
N ILE A 189 -12.33 -12.10 -7.60
CA ILE A 189 -11.71 -12.74 -8.76
C ILE A 189 -10.19 -12.64 -8.65
N LEU A 190 -9.65 -11.45 -8.38
CA LEU A 190 -8.21 -11.28 -8.16
C LEU A 190 -7.69 -12.20 -7.05
N TYR A 191 -8.39 -12.22 -5.91
CA TYR A 191 -8.01 -13.05 -4.78
C TYR A 191 -7.97 -14.54 -5.15
N LEU A 192 -8.99 -15.05 -5.83
CA LEU A 192 -9.03 -16.45 -6.24
C LEU A 192 -7.98 -16.78 -7.33
N LEU A 193 -7.72 -15.87 -8.28
CA LEU A 193 -6.67 -16.08 -9.28
C LEU A 193 -5.28 -16.20 -8.64
N LYS A 194 -4.99 -15.36 -7.65
CA LYS A 194 -3.65 -15.26 -7.03
C LYS A 194 -3.45 -16.17 -5.83
N LYS A 195 -4.52 -16.48 -5.06
CA LYS A 195 -4.45 -17.37 -3.88
C LYS A 195 -4.89 -18.79 -4.19
N GLY A 196 -5.73 -18.98 -5.20
CA GLY A 196 -6.36 -20.25 -5.50
C GLY A 196 -7.58 -20.56 -4.62
N ARG A 197 -7.95 -21.84 -4.58
CA ARG A 197 -9.14 -22.35 -3.89
C ARG A 197 -9.22 -21.88 -2.44
N SER A 198 -10.31 -21.20 -2.08
CA SER A 198 -10.39 -20.49 -0.79
C SER A 198 -11.78 -20.52 -0.15
N HIS A 199 -11.81 -20.47 1.19
CA HIS A 199 -13.02 -20.35 1.99
C HIS A 199 -13.55 -18.89 1.98
N PRO A 200 -14.87 -18.64 1.92
CA PRO A 200 -15.46 -17.29 1.90
C PRO A 200 -14.94 -16.34 2.99
N GLY A 201 -14.78 -16.84 4.22
CA GLY A 201 -14.25 -16.04 5.33
C GLY A 201 -12.81 -15.57 5.11
N LYS A 202 -11.96 -16.37 4.44
CA LYS A 202 -10.58 -15.98 4.10
C LYS A 202 -10.58 -14.95 2.99
N ILE A 203 -11.46 -15.11 1.99
CA ILE A 203 -11.66 -14.14 0.91
C ILE A 203 -12.12 -12.79 1.50
N ALA A 204 -13.09 -12.78 2.40
CA ALA A 204 -13.56 -11.56 3.06
C ALA A 204 -12.45 -10.83 3.83
N LYS A 205 -11.65 -11.58 4.62
CA LYS A 205 -10.51 -11.01 5.35
C LYS A 205 -9.45 -10.43 4.39
N GLY A 206 -9.11 -11.16 3.32
CA GLY A 206 -8.08 -10.73 2.37
C GLY A 206 -8.51 -9.57 1.46
N THR A 207 -9.79 -9.50 1.11
CA THR A 207 -10.30 -8.48 0.17
C THR A 207 -10.84 -7.22 0.87
N TYR A 208 -10.95 -7.23 2.19
CA TYR A 208 -11.52 -6.14 3.00
C TYR A 208 -13.00 -5.85 2.68
N TYR A 209 -13.77 -6.89 2.37
CA TYR A 209 -15.23 -6.83 2.25
C TYR A 209 -15.92 -7.50 3.44
N SER A 210 -17.20 -7.16 3.64
CA SER A 210 -18.00 -7.85 4.65
C SER A 210 -18.22 -9.32 4.27
N PRO A 211 -18.30 -10.25 5.24
CA PRO A 211 -18.60 -11.65 4.96
C PRO A 211 -19.88 -11.84 4.14
N LYS A 212 -20.92 -11.03 4.41
CA LYS A 212 -22.18 -11.06 3.65
C LYS A 212 -21.97 -10.65 2.19
N THR A 213 -21.26 -9.54 1.93
CA THR A 213 -20.97 -9.08 0.56
C THR A 213 -20.23 -10.16 -0.23
N VAL A 214 -19.21 -10.78 0.38
CA VAL A 214 -18.45 -11.86 -0.26
C VAL A 214 -19.33 -13.09 -0.53
N GLN A 215 -20.13 -13.51 0.45
CA GLN A 215 -21.02 -14.65 0.30
C GLN A 215 -22.04 -14.45 -0.83
N ASP A 216 -22.72 -13.30 -0.84
CA ASP A 216 -23.73 -12.97 -1.85
C ASP A 216 -23.08 -12.91 -3.25
N THR A 217 -21.90 -12.29 -3.35
CA THR A 217 -21.16 -12.18 -4.62
C THR A 217 -20.69 -13.54 -5.13
N LEU A 218 -20.18 -14.41 -4.25
CA LEU A 218 -19.73 -15.76 -4.63
C LEU A 218 -20.88 -16.65 -5.09
N ILE A 219 -22.09 -16.48 -4.54
CA ILE A 219 -23.28 -17.20 -5.02
C ILE A 219 -23.63 -16.79 -6.45
N GLU A 220 -23.60 -15.48 -6.76
CA GLU A 220 -23.87 -15.01 -8.11
C GLU A 220 -22.79 -15.42 -9.12
N LEU A 221 -21.52 -15.34 -8.71
CA LEU A 221 -20.37 -15.75 -9.50
C LEU A 221 -20.34 -17.27 -9.75
N GLU A 222 -20.83 -18.09 -8.83
CA GLU A 222 -20.99 -19.53 -9.04
C GLU A 222 -22.15 -19.82 -10.01
N ARG A 223 -23.27 -19.12 -9.88
CA ARG A 223 -24.42 -19.24 -10.80
C ARG A 223 -24.09 -18.86 -12.25
N SER A 224 -23.10 -18.00 -12.48
CA SER A 224 -22.65 -17.66 -13.84
C SER A 224 -21.83 -18.78 -14.49
N GLY A 225 -21.42 -19.79 -13.74
CA GLY A 225 -20.51 -20.85 -14.20
C GLY A 225 -19.04 -20.44 -14.28
N ALA A 226 -18.70 -19.17 -13.99
CA ALA A 226 -17.33 -18.67 -14.07
C ALA A 226 -16.48 -19.00 -12.82
N VAL A 227 -17.14 -19.36 -11.71
CA VAL A 227 -16.52 -19.72 -10.44
C VAL A 227 -17.02 -21.07 -9.97
N GLY A 228 -16.08 -21.98 -9.69
CA GLY A 228 -16.39 -23.31 -9.17
C GLY A 228 -16.54 -23.31 -7.66
N ILE A 229 -17.27 -24.31 -7.16
CA ILE A 229 -17.43 -24.58 -5.73
C ILE A 229 -17.15 -26.06 -5.44
N THR A 230 -16.34 -26.31 -4.41
CA THR A 230 -16.17 -27.63 -3.80
C THR A 230 -16.83 -27.62 -2.42
N ARG A 231 -17.62 -28.66 -2.13
CA ARG A 231 -18.27 -28.84 -0.82
C ARG A 231 -17.57 -29.95 -0.07
N THR A 232 -17.10 -29.64 1.14
CA THR A 232 -16.50 -30.62 2.06
C THR A 232 -17.32 -30.59 3.34
N GLY A 233 -18.27 -31.53 3.47
CA GLY A 233 -19.26 -31.49 4.54
C GLY A 233 -20.13 -30.23 4.47
N ARG A 234 -20.11 -29.42 5.54
CA ARG A 234 -20.83 -28.13 5.60
C ARG A 234 -20.02 -26.96 5.04
N GLU A 235 -18.74 -27.15 4.75
CA GLU A 235 -17.86 -26.09 4.29
C GLU A 235 -17.88 -25.95 2.76
N LYS A 236 -17.69 -24.71 2.31
CA LYS A 236 -17.66 -24.33 0.90
C LYS A 236 -16.31 -23.70 0.56
N TYR A 237 -15.69 -24.17 -0.50
CA TYR A 237 -14.46 -23.62 -1.05
C TYR A 237 -14.69 -23.21 -2.50
N TYR A 238 -14.40 -21.95 -2.82
CA TYR A 238 -14.57 -21.39 -4.14
C TYR A 238 -13.24 -21.33 -4.88
N TRP A 239 -13.26 -21.49 -6.20
CA TRP A 239 -12.05 -21.52 -7.03
C TRP A 239 -12.37 -21.05 -8.47
N LEU A 240 -11.32 -20.71 -9.21
CA LEU A 240 -11.38 -20.34 -10.63
C LEU A 240 -10.57 -21.32 -11.46
N ASP A 241 -11.01 -21.55 -12.69
CA ASP A 241 -10.19 -22.19 -13.72
C ASP A 241 -9.14 -21.17 -14.19
N ASN A 242 -7.95 -21.20 -13.58
CA ASN A 242 -6.92 -20.19 -13.80
C ASN A 242 -6.46 -20.13 -15.26
N GLU A 243 -6.50 -21.23 -16.01
CA GLU A 243 -6.10 -21.25 -17.43
C GLU A 243 -7.10 -20.48 -18.28
N LYS A 244 -8.39 -20.79 -18.15
CA LYS A 244 -9.45 -20.07 -18.89
C LYS A 244 -9.51 -18.59 -18.53
N TRP A 245 -9.31 -18.27 -17.25
CA TRP A 245 -9.27 -16.88 -16.82
C TRP A 245 -8.02 -16.15 -17.30
N ALA A 246 -6.85 -16.79 -17.32
CA ALA A 246 -5.64 -16.22 -17.88
C ALA A 246 -5.79 -15.93 -19.39
N GLU A 247 -6.41 -16.85 -20.13
CA GLU A 247 -6.74 -16.66 -21.55
C GLU A 247 -7.72 -15.50 -21.75
N PHE A 248 -8.86 -15.50 -21.04
CA PHE A 248 -9.86 -14.42 -21.09
C PHE A 248 -9.26 -13.05 -20.77
N LEU A 249 -8.39 -13.00 -19.75
CA LEU A 249 -7.72 -11.79 -19.32
C LEU A 249 -6.44 -11.50 -20.10
N MET A 250 -6.08 -12.29 -21.12
CA MET A 250 -4.86 -12.13 -21.93
C MET A 250 -3.61 -11.95 -21.05
N LEU A 251 -3.50 -12.70 -19.96
CA LEU A 251 -2.35 -12.63 -19.06
C LEU A 251 -1.15 -13.34 -19.68
N LYS A 252 0.03 -12.76 -19.50
CA LYS A 252 1.30 -13.34 -19.93
C LYS A 252 2.17 -13.59 -18.71
N GLY A 253 3.06 -14.58 -18.79
CA GLY A 253 4.03 -14.87 -17.73
C GLY A 253 3.42 -15.55 -16.51
N GLU A 254 4.30 -15.90 -15.56
CA GLU A 254 3.90 -16.48 -14.29
C GLU A 254 3.39 -15.40 -13.34
N SER A 255 2.33 -15.74 -12.61
CA SER A 255 1.80 -14.89 -11.56
C SER A 255 2.36 -15.34 -10.21
N LYS A 256 3.03 -14.45 -9.47
CA LYS A 256 3.29 -14.71 -8.05
C LYS A 256 1.98 -14.74 -7.25
N GLY A 257 2.06 -15.32 -6.07
CA GLY A 257 0.92 -15.55 -5.19
C GLY A 257 0.27 -14.26 -4.66
N TRP A 258 -0.87 -14.43 -4.00
CA TRP A 258 -1.58 -13.35 -3.34
C TRP A 258 -0.78 -12.75 -2.17
N ILE A 259 -0.66 -11.42 -2.17
CA ILE A 259 -0.11 -10.62 -1.07
C ILE A 259 -1.22 -9.75 -0.45
N ASN A 260 -1.31 -9.75 0.87
CA ASN A 260 -2.16 -8.80 1.61
C ASN A 260 -1.41 -7.49 1.82
N TRP A 261 -1.35 -6.67 0.76
CA TRP A 261 -0.62 -5.40 0.76
C TRP A 261 -0.99 -4.44 1.90
N PRO A 262 -2.26 -4.27 2.28
CA PRO A 262 -2.58 -3.40 3.42
C PRO A 262 -1.90 -3.83 4.72
N LEU A 263 -1.84 -5.14 4.99
CA LEU A 263 -1.18 -5.66 6.19
C LEU A 263 0.34 -5.46 6.09
N PHE A 264 0.91 -5.75 4.93
CA PHE A 264 2.34 -5.60 4.68
C PHE A 264 2.81 -4.14 4.80
N PHE A 265 2.12 -3.20 4.14
CA PHE A 265 2.50 -1.80 4.15
C PHE A 265 2.31 -1.13 5.51
N CYS A 266 1.30 -1.54 6.29
CA CYS A 266 1.16 -1.12 7.69
C CYS A 266 2.37 -1.55 8.53
N ALA A 267 2.91 -2.75 8.29
CA ALA A 267 4.14 -3.21 8.92
C ALA A 267 5.36 -2.36 8.50
N LEU A 268 5.53 -2.08 7.20
CA LEU A 268 6.63 -1.23 6.72
C LEU A 268 6.56 0.19 7.27
N GLU A 269 5.36 0.77 7.32
CA GLU A 269 5.12 2.09 7.90
C GLU A 269 5.50 2.12 9.38
N LYS A 270 5.10 1.13 10.19
CA LYS A 270 5.46 1.07 11.61
C LYS A 270 6.97 1.05 11.81
N LEU A 271 7.70 0.35 10.94
CA LEU A 271 9.16 0.35 10.98
C LEU A 271 9.72 1.73 10.62
N TRP A 272 9.22 2.35 9.54
CA TRP A 272 9.61 3.72 9.17
C TRP A 272 9.42 4.70 10.33
N LEU A 273 8.23 4.72 10.93
CA LEU A 273 7.88 5.62 12.04
C LEU A 273 8.74 5.39 13.29
N LYS A 274 9.27 4.17 13.49
CA LYS A 274 10.23 3.91 14.57
C LYS A 274 11.59 4.51 14.24
N LEU A 275 12.10 4.26 13.03
CA LEU A 275 13.40 4.76 12.57
C LEU A 275 13.44 6.29 12.46
N GLU A 276 12.31 6.94 12.18
CA GLU A 276 12.21 8.40 12.08
C GLU A 276 12.31 9.11 13.45
N LYS A 277 11.96 8.45 14.55
CA LYS A 277 11.93 9.08 15.87
C LYS A 277 13.32 9.48 16.33
N LYS A 278 13.54 10.79 16.56
CA LYS A 278 14.77 11.31 17.19
C LYS A 278 15.09 10.64 18.53
N SER A 279 14.05 10.29 19.29
CA SER A 279 14.22 9.58 20.56
C SER A 279 14.87 8.21 20.37
N PHE A 280 14.58 7.50 19.27
CA PHE A 280 15.20 6.23 18.91
C PHE A 280 16.63 6.42 18.39
N GLU A 281 16.85 7.44 17.54
CA GLU A 281 18.18 7.76 17.00
C GLU A 281 19.20 8.10 18.10
N ASN A 282 18.74 8.66 19.22
CA ASN A 282 19.57 9.07 20.36
C ASN A 282 19.87 7.94 21.37
N LEU A 283 19.27 6.76 21.22
CA LEU A 283 19.54 5.61 22.09
C LEU A 283 20.92 5.01 21.81
N ASP A 284 21.50 4.35 22.81
CA ASP A 284 22.65 3.47 22.61
C ASP A 284 22.26 2.20 21.81
N SER A 285 23.27 1.47 21.32
CA SER A 285 23.07 0.31 20.45
C SER A 285 22.27 -0.82 21.12
N GLU A 286 22.48 -1.07 22.42
CA GLU A 286 21.74 -2.10 23.17
C GLU A 286 20.25 -1.75 23.28
N MET A 287 19.93 -0.50 23.61
CA MET A 287 18.56 -0.01 23.67
C MET A 287 17.91 0.02 22.28
N GLN A 288 18.63 0.42 21.23
CA GLN A 288 18.13 0.32 19.86
C GLN A 288 17.79 -1.11 19.47
N ALA A 289 18.68 -2.06 19.78
CA ALA A 289 18.44 -3.48 19.53
C ALA A 289 17.20 -3.97 20.27
N SER A 290 17.06 -3.64 21.55
CA SER A 290 15.90 -4.01 22.38
C SER A 290 14.58 -3.47 21.80
N GLU A 291 14.53 -2.18 21.46
CA GLU A 291 13.32 -1.57 20.91
C GLU A 291 12.96 -2.09 19.51
N LEU A 292 13.96 -2.42 18.68
CA LEU A 292 13.73 -3.05 17.38
C LEU A 292 13.21 -4.48 17.53
N ARG A 293 13.74 -5.27 18.47
CA ARG A 293 13.22 -6.63 18.74
C ARG A 293 11.76 -6.58 19.17
N GLU A 294 11.42 -5.69 20.09
CA GLU A 294 10.05 -5.52 20.55
C GLU A 294 9.11 -5.13 19.39
N LEU A 295 9.56 -4.25 18.49
CA LEU A 295 8.80 -3.89 17.30
C LEU A 295 8.67 -5.07 16.32
N MET A 296 9.77 -5.75 16.03
CA MET A 296 9.82 -6.84 15.06
C MET A 296 9.03 -8.07 15.52
N SER A 297 8.95 -8.34 16.82
CA SER A 297 8.07 -9.39 17.38
C SER A 297 6.58 -9.15 17.05
N ARG A 298 6.18 -7.89 16.86
CA ARG A 298 4.81 -7.49 16.48
C ARG A 298 4.62 -7.40 14.97
N ILE A 299 5.66 -7.00 14.24
CA ILE A 299 5.63 -6.83 12.78
C ILE A 299 5.82 -8.15 12.03
N ARG A 300 6.65 -9.09 12.50
CA ARG A 300 6.93 -10.35 11.81
C ARG A 300 5.65 -11.14 11.51
N PRO A 301 4.73 -11.39 12.47
CA PRO A 301 3.49 -12.11 12.18
C PRO A 301 2.63 -11.42 11.11
N GLN A 302 2.68 -10.08 11.03
CA GLN A 302 1.95 -9.31 10.01
C GLN A 302 2.57 -9.53 8.62
N ILE A 303 3.90 -9.51 8.52
CA ILE A 303 4.63 -9.76 7.26
C ILE A 303 4.42 -11.20 6.77
N GLU A 304 4.47 -12.17 7.68
CA GLU A 304 4.19 -13.58 7.38
C GLU A 304 2.75 -13.79 6.92
N GLU A 305 1.77 -13.26 7.67
CA GLU A 305 0.35 -13.32 7.29
C GLU A 305 0.09 -12.60 5.96
N ALA A 306 0.86 -11.56 5.64
CA ALA A 306 0.73 -10.85 4.38
C ALA A 306 1.20 -11.66 3.16
N GLY A 307 1.99 -12.72 3.36
CA GLY A 307 2.46 -13.61 2.30
C GLY A 307 3.98 -13.74 2.21
N PHE A 308 4.74 -13.08 3.08
CA PHE A 308 6.20 -13.13 3.12
C PHE A 308 6.69 -14.05 4.26
N PHE A 309 6.26 -15.31 4.23
CA PHE A 309 6.56 -16.29 5.27
C PHE A 309 8.07 -16.63 5.32
N GLY A 310 8.65 -16.64 6.52
CA GLY A 310 10.05 -17.04 6.73
C GLY A 310 11.10 -16.06 6.19
N VAL A 311 10.70 -14.86 5.76
CA VAL A 311 11.63 -13.83 5.27
C VAL A 311 12.43 -13.20 6.42
N LEU A 312 11.81 -13.10 7.60
CA LEU A 312 12.43 -12.52 8.79
C LEU A 312 12.85 -13.63 9.76
N SER A 313 14.09 -13.56 10.23
CA SER A 313 14.67 -14.48 11.20
C SER A 313 14.00 -14.36 12.57
N ASP A 314 13.95 -15.43 13.35
CA ASP A 314 13.37 -15.41 14.71
C ASP A 314 14.24 -14.56 15.66
N ASP A 315 13.67 -13.49 16.21
CA ASP A 315 14.34 -12.53 17.10
C ASP A 315 14.66 -13.14 18.47
N LYS A 316 14.03 -14.27 18.84
CA LYS A 316 14.34 -14.99 20.07
C LYS A 316 15.72 -15.65 20.03
N LEU A 317 16.27 -15.89 18.85
CA LEU A 317 17.56 -16.58 18.65
C LEU A 317 18.77 -15.65 18.79
N TYR A 318 18.57 -14.33 18.88
CA TYR A 318 19.64 -13.33 18.87
C TYR A 318 19.44 -12.33 20.02
N LEU A 319 20.47 -12.14 20.85
CA LEU A 319 20.40 -11.33 22.08
C LEU A 319 21.32 -10.10 22.01
N GLY A 320 20.91 -9.03 22.69
CA GLY A 320 21.68 -7.79 22.77
C GLY A 320 21.95 -7.15 21.40
N GLU A 321 23.11 -6.52 21.26
CA GLU A 321 23.50 -5.80 20.04
C GLU A 321 23.62 -6.71 18.80
N SER A 322 23.86 -8.01 18.99
CA SER A 322 23.98 -8.98 17.87
C SER A 322 22.72 -9.05 17.01
N TYR A 323 21.57 -8.61 17.54
CA TYR A 323 20.33 -8.55 16.77
C TYR A 323 20.36 -7.49 15.66
N LEU A 324 21.12 -6.40 15.80
CA LEU A 324 21.12 -5.31 14.82
C LEU A 324 21.56 -5.79 13.43
N GLU A 325 22.59 -6.63 13.35
CA GLU A 325 23.07 -7.19 12.08
C GLU A 325 22.01 -8.09 11.41
N ILE A 326 21.32 -8.90 12.21
CA ILE A 326 20.25 -9.78 11.74
C ILE A 326 19.06 -8.96 11.24
N PHE A 327 18.65 -7.95 12.01
CA PHE A 327 17.61 -7.02 11.61
C PHE A 327 17.95 -6.35 10.28
N GLU A 328 19.15 -5.80 10.12
CA GLU A 328 19.55 -5.18 8.87
C GLU A 328 19.53 -6.17 7.70
N SER A 329 20.06 -7.39 7.91
CA SER A 329 20.08 -8.45 6.90
C SER A 329 18.67 -8.81 6.44
N ASP A 330 17.75 -9.02 7.39
CA ASP A 330 16.37 -9.41 7.12
C ASP A 330 15.59 -8.33 6.40
N ILE A 331 15.77 -7.06 6.78
CA ILE A 331 15.13 -5.95 6.07
C ILE A 331 15.72 -5.77 4.67
N LYS A 332 17.03 -5.94 4.48
CA LYS A 332 17.65 -5.93 3.13
C LYS A 332 17.05 -7.03 2.25
N LYS A 333 16.96 -8.27 2.75
CA LYS A 333 16.29 -9.38 2.04
C LYS A 333 14.84 -9.04 1.72
N LEU A 334 14.10 -8.45 2.66
CA LEU A 334 12.71 -8.06 2.45
C LEU A 334 12.59 -6.98 1.36
N MET A 335 13.45 -5.97 1.36
CA MET A 335 13.46 -4.92 0.32
C MET A 335 13.84 -5.49 -1.05
N ASP A 336 14.75 -6.46 -1.11
CA ASP A 336 15.11 -7.12 -2.38
C ASP A 336 13.96 -7.92 -3.00
N LEU A 337 13.02 -8.43 -2.19
CA LEU A 337 11.80 -9.07 -2.70
C LEU A 337 10.80 -8.08 -3.32
N LEU A 338 10.96 -6.78 -3.05
CA LEU A 338 10.11 -5.70 -3.55
C LEU A 338 10.67 -5.02 -4.82
N LYS A 339 11.93 -5.29 -5.16
CA LYS A 339 12.53 -4.91 -6.44
C LYS A 339 11.96 -5.81 -7.54
#